data_AF-A0A5C5FZM9-F1
#
_entry.id   AF-A0A5C5FZM9-F1
#
_cell.length_a   1.000
_cell.length_b   1.000
_cell.length_c   1.000
_cell.angle_alpha   90.00
_cell.angle_beta   90.00
_cell.angle_gamma   90.00
#
_symmetry.space_group_name_H-M   'P 1'
#
loop_
_entity.id
_entity.type
_entity.pdbx_description
1 polymer ?
#
loop_
_entity_poly.entity_id
_entity_poly.type
_entity_poly.pdbx_seq_one_letter_code
_entity_poly.pdbx_strand_id
1 'polypeptide(L)'
;PPSPEDLERYRKARVLRAERLERKDLTAQLTETKTYMGGFTQPRHLQYLTTLDPTRKEKDSRDVRVGPNRIRPAAEAYEPHTVYLAVTRYPVRWGHGRQTRRECFSGFCRESELEARFRALNYGKWQEEKTELVKLRHGYPKQPVTTPAHWACDKDSKELLDLAVFPGSPEERSLVNKPAGKLMTSLIKERARTLRDAEPAAAETEEGSAPEAPDAVSAKGRTIAELDSLIAEAKARILPPVEDYTRPSPPYTSPPLVVPLLTITLPTRPLAATLARLSNGHSRGLPFIASIPDLDRKDGPALFRRLLRMRANRIQQVAGELVRKLEGYGGGLMGLRMSPEDRGRGIEGEGLGEVIVAPQRGWVEVSWLEDESACWEGIARDEYVHGWDDFEGAKFGPRRRDDARWATEHP
;
A
#
# COMPACT_ATOMS: atom_id res chain seq x y z
N PRO A 1 30.02 -34.73 -7.58
CA PRO A 1 29.94 -33.36 -8.15
C PRO A 1 28.49 -32.88 -8.07
N PRO A 2 28.21 -31.60 -7.76
CA PRO A 2 26.83 -31.09 -7.75
C PRO A 2 26.19 -31.25 -9.15
N SER A 3 24.88 -31.49 -9.19
CA SER A 3 24.14 -31.59 -10.45
C SER A 3 24.12 -30.23 -11.18
N PRO A 4 23.92 -30.19 -12.52
CA PRO A 4 23.78 -28.93 -13.24
C PRO A 4 22.62 -28.07 -12.71
N GLU A 5 21.51 -28.68 -12.31
CA GLU A 5 20.37 -27.99 -11.69
C GLU A 5 20.74 -27.37 -10.34
N ASP A 6 21.52 -28.09 -9.52
CA ASP A 6 22.01 -27.56 -8.24
C ASP A 6 22.97 -26.39 -8.45
N LEU A 7 23.83 -26.44 -9.47
CA LEU A 7 24.72 -25.33 -9.83
C LEU A 7 23.95 -24.07 -10.24
N GLU A 8 22.90 -24.21 -11.04
CA GLU A 8 22.02 -23.10 -11.39
C GLU A 8 21.28 -22.55 -10.16
N ARG A 9 20.78 -23.43 -9.30
CA ARG A 9 20.12 -23.03 -8.05
C ARG A 9 21.08 -22.27 -7.13
N TYR A 10 22.32 -22.73 -6.99
CA TYR A 10 23.36 -22.05 -6.23
C TYR A 10 23.73 -20.70 -6.85
N ARG A 11 23.81 -20.62 -8.18
CA ARG A 11 24.05 -19.35 -8.90
C ARG A 11 22.93 -18.34 -8.63
N LYS A 12 21.67 -18.75 -8.79
CA LYS A 12 20.48 -17.92 -8.48
C LYS A 12 20.49 -17.45 -7.03
N ALA A 13 20.77 -18.36 -6.08
CA ALA A 13 20.83 -18.02 -4.66
C ALA A 13 21.96 -17.02 -4.32
N ARG A 14 23.13 -17.13 -4.99
CA ARG A 14 24.25 -16.19 -4.82
C ARG A 14 23.90 -14.80 -5.36
N VAL A 15 23.26 -14.71 -6.53
CA VAL A 15 22.79 -13.43 -7.10
C VAL A 15 21.78 -12.77 -6.16
N LEU A 16 20.74 -13.50 -5.73
CA LEU A 16 19.74 -12.98 -4.79
C LEU A 16 20.36 -12.52 -3.46
N ARG A 17 21.40 -13.22 -2.98
CA ARG A 17 22.14 -12.82 -1.78
C ARG A 17 22.95 -11.54 -2.01
N ALA A 18 23.63 -11.40 -3.14
CA ALA A 18 24.39 -10.20 -3.48
C ALA A 18 23.48 -8.97 -3.55
N GLU A 19 22.35 -9.07 -4.27
CA GLU A 19 21.34 -8.01 -4.36
C GLU A 19 20.75 -7.66 -2.99
N ARG A 20 20.54 -8.67 -2.14
CA ARG A 20 20.07 -8.44 -0.76
C ARG A 20 21.08 -7.68 0.07
N LEU A 21 22.38 -7.94 -0.10
CA LEU A 21 23.45 -7.24 0.60
C LEU A 21 23.58 -5.79 0.12
N GLU A 22 23.62 -5.57 -1.19
CA GLU A 22 23.64 -4.23 -1.78
C GLU A 22 22.44 -3.40 -1.30
N ARG A 23 21.22 -3.96 -1.39
CA ARG A 23 20.03 -3.32 -0.83
C ARG A 23 20.16 -3.02 0.67
N LYS A 24 20.77 -3.91 1.45
CA LYS A 24 20.97 -3.70 2.89
C LYS A 24 21.90 -2.53 3.14
N ASP A 25 22.98 -2.42 2.36
CA ASP A 25 23.98 -1.36 2.47
C ASP A 25 23.39 0.00 2.02
N LEU A 26 22.68 0.03 0.89
CA LEU A 26 21.92 1.21 0.44
C LEU A 26 20.89 1.64 1.47
N THR A 27 20.11 0.69 2.00
CA THR A 27 19.14 0.99 3.07
C THR A 27 19.83 1.56 4.29
N ALA A 28 20.98 1.02 4.71
CA ALA A 28 21.71 1.51 5.87
C ALA A 28 22.23 2.94 5.68
N GLN A 29 22.63 3.30 4.46
CA GLN A 29 23.10 4.66 4.12
C GLN A 29 21.97 5.70 4.07
N LEU A 30 20.75 5.28 3.71
CA LEU A 30 19.57 6.15 3.65
C LEU A 30 18.73 6.16 4.94
N THR A 31 18.94 5.20 5.84
CA THR A 31 18.22 5.20 7.12
C THR A 31 18.87 6.24 8.04
N GLU A 32 18.07 7.20 8.52
CA GLU A 32 18.51 8.17 9.53
C GLU A 32 19.20 7.45 10.69
N THR A 33 20.39 7.94 11.08
CA THR A 33 21.05 7.49 12.30
C THR A 33 20.15 7.75 13.48
N LYS A 34 19.91 6.73 14.31
CA LYS A 34 19.29 6.95 15.62
C LYS A 34 20.15 7.96 16.38
N THR A 35 19.54 9.05 16.86
CA THR A 35 20.19 10.04 17.73
C THR A 35 20.79 9.31 18.92
N TYR A 36 22.12 9.22 18.91
CA TYR A 36 22.88 8.52 19.91
C TYR A 36 23.34 9.56 20.94
N MET A 37 23.07 9.33 22.23
CA MET A 37 23.65 10.16 23.29
C MET A 37 25.16 9.91 23.29
N GLY A 38 25.96 10.96 23.04
CA GLY A 38 27.41 10.85 22.92
C GLY A 38 28.03 10.19 24.16
N GLY A 39 28.91 9.19 23.96
CA GLY A 39 29.61 8.51 25.06
C GLY A 39 29.89 7.02 24.85
N PHE A 40 29.22 6.36 23.89
CA PHE A 40 29.51 4.98 23.51
C PHE A 40 29.57 4.85 21.98
N THR A 41 30.73 4.56 21.39
CA THR A 41 30.82 4.17 19.96
C THR A 41 30.38 2.70 19.81
N GLN A 42 29.65 2.28 18.78
CA GLN A 42 29.91 2.59 17.37
C GLN A 42 28.66 3.03 16.58
N PRO A 43 28.77 4.08 15.75
CA PRO A 43 27.87 4.27 14.62
C PRO A 43 27.92 3.02 13.72
N ARG A 44 26.76 2.43 13.41
CA ARG A 44 26.65 1.38 12.38
C ARG A 44 27.20 1.80 11.01
N HIS A 45 27.45 3.09 10.82
CA HIS A 45 28.17 3.60 9.66
C HIS A 45 29.49 2.86 9.47
N LEU A 46 30.25 2.51 10.51
CA LEU A 46 31.53 1.82 10.34
C LEU A 46 31.42 0.32 9.99
N GLN A 47 30.21 -0.23 9.77
CA GLN A 47 30.07 -1.60 9.28
C GLN A 47 30.68 -1.77 7.88
N TYR A 48 30.82 -0.69 7.08
CA TYR A 48 31.63 -0.75 5.85
C TYR A 48 33.12 -0.97 6.15
N LEU A 49 33.66 -0.54 7.29
CA LEU A 49 35.05 -0.85 7.67
C LEU A 49 35.25 -2.34 7.94
N THR A 50 34.19 -3.13 8.16
CA THR A 50 34.30 -4.59 8.25
C THR A 50 34.57 -5.27 6.90
N THR A 51 34.56 -4.54 5.78
CA THR A 51 35.15 -5.03 4.53
C THR A 51 36.67 -4.94 4.53
N LEU A 52 37.28 -4.15 5.43
CA LEU A 52 38.73 -4.01 5.58
C LEU A 52 39.33 -5.01 6.58
N ASP A 53 38.54 -5.91 7.16
CA ASP A 53 39.01 -6.86 8.17
C ASP A 53 39.80 -8.02 7.50
N PRO A 54 41.13 -8.10 7.71
CA PRO A 54 41.97 -9.14 7.10
C PRO A 54 41.67 -10.55 7.64
N THR A 55 40.89 -10.69 8.71
CA THR A 55 40.53 -11.98 9.31
C THR A 55 39.25 -12.61 8.72
N ARG A 56 38.66 -11.98 7.70
CA ARG A 56 37.38 -12.39 7.15
C ARG A 56 37.49 -13.70 6.35
N LYS A 57 36.43 -14.52 6.41
CA LYS A 57 36.36 -15.81 5.70
C LYS A 57 36.57 -15.61 4.19
N GLU A 58 37.40 -16.46 3.59
CA GLU A 58 37.80 -16.47 2.16
C GLU A 58 36.62 -16.34 1.17
N LYS A 59 35.44 -16.86 1.52
CA LYS A 59 34.20 -16.74 0.73
C LYS A 59 33.65 -15.31 0.57
N ASP A 60 34.09 -14.38 1.42
CA ASP A 60 33.77 -12.95 1.35
C ASP A 60 34.99 -12.11 0.91
N SER A 61 36.09 -12.75 0.49
CA SER A 61 37.35 -12.10 0.11
C SER A 61 37.25 -11.25 -1.16
N ARG A 62 38.27 -10.40 -1.35
CA ARG A 62 38.47 -9.57 -2.55
C ARG A 62 38.41 -10.39 -3.84
N ASP A 63 38.94 -11.61 -3.87
CA ASP A 63 38.97 -12.46 -5.08
C ASP A 63 37.58 -12.95 -5.51
N VAL A 64 36.64 -13.06 -4.57
CA VAL A 64 35.25 -13.42 -4.85
C VAL A 64 34.41 -12.20 -5.27
N ARG A 65 34.79 -11.00 -4.81
CA ARG A 65 34.06 -9.74 -5.06
C ARG A 65 34.54 -8.99 -6.31
N VAL A 66 35.84 -9.01 -6.55
CA VAL A 66 36.55 -8.23 -7.59
C VAL A 66 37.34 -9.14 -8.52
N GLY A 67 37.75 -10.32 -8.06
CA GLY A 67 38.57 -11.27 -8.84
C GLY A 67 37.81 -12.04 -9.93
N PRO A 68 38.50 -12.95 -10.64
CA PRO A 68 37.98 -13.65 -11.81
C PRO A 68 36.77 -14.55 -11.50
N ASN A 69 36.59 -14.94 -10.24
CA ASN A 69 35.49 -15.79 -9.78
C ASN A 69 34.22 -14.99 -9.40
N ARG A 70 34.20 -13.68 -9.68
CA ARG A 70 33.04 -12.80 -9.41
C ARG A 70 31.83 -13.23 -10.23
N ILE A 71 30.72 -13.55 -9.55
CA ILE A 71 29.42 -13.76 -10.19
C ILE A 71 28.79 -12.40 -10.46
N ARG A 72 28.65 -12.03 -11.74
CA ARG A 72 28.00 -10.78 -12.14
C ARG A 72 26.48 -10.87 -11.88
N PRO A 73 25.84 -9.78 -11.41
CA PRO A 73 24.38 -9.71 -11.36
C PRO A 73 23.79 -9.80 -12.77
N ALA A 74 22.51 -10.14 -12.86
CA ALA A 74 21.82 -10.15 -14.15
C ALA A 74 21.76 -8.73 -14.74
N ALA A 75 21.94 -8.60 -16.05
CA ALA A 75 21.82 -7.33 -16.76
C ALA A 75 20.47 -6.64 -16.50
N GLU A 76 19.42 -7.45 -16.42
CA GLU A 76 18.06 -7.02 -16.13
C GLU A 76 17.92 -6.25 -14.80
N ALA A 77 18.85 -6.43 -13.83
CA ALA A 77 18.81 -5.69 -12.57
C ALA A 77 19.20 -4.21 -12.73
N TYR A 78 19.77 -3.84 -13.88
CA TYR A 78 20.21 -2.48 -14.23
C TYR A 78 19.37 -1.87 -15.35
N GLU A 79 18.26 -2.50 -15.69
CA GLU A 79 17.21 -1.88 -16.47
C GLU A 79 16.39 -0.92 -15.58
N PRO A 80 15.69 0.06 -16.17
CA PRO A 80 14.78 0.93 -15.42
C PRO A 80 13.72 0.14 -14.64
N HIS A 81 13.60 0.46 -13.35
CA HIS A 81 12.60 -0.12 -12.46
C HIS A 81 11.69 0.97 -11.90
N THR A 82 10.40 0.68 -11.89
CA THR A 82 9.37 1.61 -11.43
C THR A 82 8.87 1.20 -10.06
N VAL A 83 8.94 2.13 -9.10
CA VAL A 83 8.24 2.08 -7.82
C VAL A 83 6.89 2.74 -8.02
N TYR A 84 5.81 2.08 -7.59
CA TYR A 84 4.46 2.62 -7.73
C TYR A 84 3.77 2.74 -6.38
N LEU A 85 2.95 3.77 -6.23
CA LEU A 85 1.93 3.93 -5.20
C LEU A 85 0.58 3.71 -5.89
N ALA A 86 -0.01 2.55 -5.65
CA ALA A 86 -1.31 2.16 -6.20
C ALA A 86 -2.44 2.49 -5.21
N VAL A 87 -3.60 2.80 -5.76
CA VAL A 87 -4.82 3.08 -5.00
C VAL A 87 -5.99 2.29 -5.56
N THR A 88 -6.93 1.86 -4.70
CA THR A 88 -8.20 1.32 -5.15
C THR A 88 -9.21 2.44 -5.43
N ARG A 89 -9.87 2.37 -6.58
CA ARG A 89 -10.95 3.28 -7.01
C ARG A 89 -12.11 3.25 -6.02
N TYR A 90 -12.47 2.07 -5.56
CA TYR A 90 -13.60 1.87 -4.64
C TYR A 90 -13.14 1.49 -3.24
N PRO A 91 -13.95 1.78 -2.20
CA PRO A 91 -13.67 1.30 -0.85
C PRO A 91 -13.68 -0.23 -0.78
N VAL A 92 -12.79 -0.78 0.03
CA VAL A 92 -12.64 -2.21 0.26
C VAL A 92 -13.12 -2.53 1.67
N ARG A 93 -14.08 -3.46 1.78
CA ARG A 93 -14.62 -3.92 3.06
C ARG A 93 -13.74 -5.01 3.62
N TRP A 94 -12.87 -4.64 4.54
CA TRP A 94 -12.12 -5.61 5.31
C TRP A 94 -13.01 -6.36 6.31
N GLY A 95 -12.55 -7.53 6.74
CA GLY A 95 -13.22 -8.34 7.76
C GLY A 95 -13.46 -7.59 9.09
N HIS A 96 -14.07 -8.29 10.04
CA HIS A 96 -14.52 -7.69 11.30
C HIS A 96 -13.42 -6.88 12.01
N GLY A 97 -13.77 -5.68 12.49
CA GLY A 97 -12.86 -4.79 13.22
C GLY A 97 -12.01 -3.84 12.35
N ARG A 98 -12.07 -3.93 11.02
CA ARG A 98 -11.41 -2.98 10.11
C ARG A 98 -12.43 -2.09 9.42
N GLN A 99 -12.08 -0.82 9.22
CA GLN A 99 -12.96 0.11 8.51
C GLN A 99 -12.97 -0.16 7.01
N THR A 100 -14.13 0.00 6.39
CA THR A 100 -14.27 0.04 4.95
C THR A 100 -13.70 1.35 4.42
N ARG A 101 -12.72 1.27 3.52
CA ARG A 101 -12.03 2.46 2.97
C ARG A 101 -11.35 2.11 1.66
N ARG A 102 -10.98 3.11 0.86
CA ARG A 102 -10.04 2.89 -0.25
C ARG A 102 -8.70 2.44 0.33
N GLU A 103 -8.00 1.60 -0.42
CA GLU A 103 -6.69 1.10 -0.04
C GLU A 103 -5.60 1.77 -0.84
N CYS A 104 -4.45 1.94 -0.20
CA CYS A 104 -3.23 2.40 -0.85
C CYS A 104 -2.07 1.48 -0.47
N PHE A 105 -1.30 1.08 -1.47
CA PHE A 105 -0.15 0.20 -1.28
C PHE A 105 0.94 0.55 -2.28
N SER A 106 2.16 0.14 -1.95
CA SER A 106 3.35 0.42 -2.74
C SER A 106 4.03 -0.88 -3.14
N GLY A 107 4.58 -0.88 -4.35
CA GLY A 107 5.35 -2.00 -4.89
C GLY A 107 6.40 -1.50 -5.88
N PHE A 108 7.13 -2.42 -6.47
CA PHE A 108 8.04 -2.11 -7.56
C PHE A 108 8.10 -3.26 -8.56
N CYS A 109 8.41 -2.95 -9.81
CA CYS A 109 8.60 -3.89 -10.90
C CYS A 109 9.57 -3.31 -11.93
N ARG A 110 9.92 -4.10 -12.96
CA ARG A 110 10.55 -3.51 -14.15
C ARG A 110 9.56 -2.55 -14.79
N GLU A 111 10.07 -1.52 -15.44
CA GLU A 111 9.22 -0.55 -16.13
C GLU A 111 8.40 -1.20 -17.24
N SER A 112 9.02 -2.07 -18.05
CA SER A 112 8.36 -2.84 -19.12
C SER A 112 7.28 -3.78 -18.61
N GLU A 113 7.33 -4.17 -17.34
CA GLU A 113 6.37 -5.08 -16.70
C GLU A 113 5.22 -4.34 -16.00
N LEU A 114 5.24 -3.01 -15.93
CA LEU A 114 4.29 -2.22 -15.14
C LEU A 114 2.84 -2.47 -15.58
N GLU A 115 2.56 -2.45 -16.88
CA GLU A 115 1.23 -2.73 -17.43
C GLU A 115 0.77 -4.16 -17.08
N ALA A 116 1.65 -5.14 -17.28
CA ALA A 116 1.37 -6.53 -16.94
C ALA A 116 1.13 -6.72 -15.44
N ARG A 117 1.83 -5.94 -14.60
CA ARG A 117 1.66 -5.94 -13.15
C ARG A 117 0.29 -5.39 -12.75
N PHE A 118 -0.13 -4.24 -13.28
CA PHE A 118 -1.45 -3.67 -13.01
C PHE A 118 -2.59 -4.49 -13.63
N ARG A 119 -2.35 -5.13 -14.78
CA ARG A 119 -3.26 -6.14 -15.35
C ARG A 119 -3.42 -7.34 -14.41
N ALA A 120 -2.32 -7.87 -13.87
CA ALA A 120 -2.37 -8.98 -12.91
C ALA A 120 -3.05 -8.58 -11.60
N LEU A 121 -2.87 -7.34 -11.14
CA LEU A 121 -3.59 -6.81 -9.99
C LEU A 121 -5.09 -6.71 -10.29
N ASN A 122 -5.52 -6.16 -11.42
CA ASN A 122 -6.95 -5.98 -11.68
C ASN A 122 -7.71 -7.24 -12.08
N TYR A 123 -7.07 -8.11 -12.87
CA TYR A 123 -7.76 -9.22 -13.55
C TYR A 123 -7.30 -10.60 -13.08
N GLY A 124 -6.18 -10.67 -12.35
CA GLY A 124 -5.68 -11.93 -11.85
C GLY A 124 -5.07 -12.85 -12.90
N LYS A 125 -4.95 -14.13 -12.53
CA LYS A 125 -4.46 -15.22 -13.37
C LYS A 125 -5.50 -16.34 -13.37
N TRP A 126 -5.71 -16.93 -14.55
CA TRP A 126 -6.47 -18.17 -14.64
C TRP A 126 -5.70 -19.29 -13.92
N GLN A 127 -6.38 -20.03 -13.05
CA GLN A 127 -5.84 -21.28 -12.49
C GLN A 127 -6.57 -22.45 -13.12
N GLU A 128 -5.77 -23.36 -13.67
CA GLU A 128 -6.23 -24.64 -14.14
C GLU A 128 -6.74 -25.48 -12.97
N GLU A 129 -7.62 -26.43 -13.30
CA GLU A 129 -8.11 -27.40 -12.34
C GLU A 129 -6.93 -28.19 -11.76
N LYS A 130 -6.86 -28.24 -10.43
CA LYS A 130 -5.74 -28.88 -9.73
C LYS A 130 -6.26 -29.86 -8.70
N THR A 131 -5.79 -31.10 -8.81
CA THR A 131 -6.04 -32.15 -7.83
C THR A 131 -4.90 -32.18 -6.82
N GLU A 132 -5.15 -31.74 -5.59
CA GLU A 132 -4.16 -31.78 -4.51
C GLU A 132 -4.51 -32.86 -3.47
N LEU A 133 -3.50 -33.57 -2.96
CA LEU A 133 -3.65 -34.53 -1.87
C LEU A 133 -3.68 -33.79 -0.52
N VAL A 134 -4.87 -33.46 -0.04
CA VAL A 134 -5.09 -32.70 1.20
C VAL A 134 -5.49 -33.65 2.34
N LYS A 135 -4.99 -33.38 3.56
CA LYS A 135 -5.52 -34.02 4.77
C LYS A 135 -6.77 -33.25 5.21
N LEU A 136 -7.96 -33.82 4.98
CA LEU A 136 -9.23 -33.19 5.38
C LEU A 136 -9.39 -33.11 6.91
N ARG A 137 -8.81 -34.07 7.63
CA ARG A 137 -8.81 -34.13 9.10
C ARG A 137 -7.43 -34.54 9.60
N HIS A 138 -7.07 -34.01 10.78
CA HIS A 138 -5.82 -34.39 11.44
C HIS A 138 -5.85 -35.90 11.76
N GLY A 139 -4.77 -36.63 11.46
CA GLY A 139 -4.66 -38.08 11.67
C GLY A 139 -5.18 -38.98 10.52
N TYR A 140 -5.87 -38.44 9.52
CA TYR A 140 -6.40 -39.22 8.40
C TYR A 140 -5.44 -39.25 7.18
N PRO A 141 -5.53 -40.29 6.32
CA PRO A 141 -4.78 -40.34 5.07
C PRO A 141 -5.16 -39.16 4.16
N LYS A 142 -4.21 -38.73 3.32
CA LYS A 142 -4.45 -37.67 2.34
C LYS A 142 -5.45 -38.15 1.30
N GLN A 143 -6.44 -37.33 0.99
CA GLN A 143 -7.43 -37.60 -0.05
C GLN A 143 -7.24 -36.63 -1.22
N PRO A 144 -7.47 -37.06 -2.48
CA PRO A 144 -7.45 -36.16 -3.62
C PRO A 144 -8.64 -35.21 -3.55
N VAL A 145 -8.37 -33.92 -3.45
CA VAL A 145 -9.37 -32.86 -3.52
C VAL A 145 -9.15 -32.10 -4.82
N THR A 146 -10.12 -32.19 -5.73
CA THR A 146 -10.11 -31.44 -6.97
C THR A 146 -10.61 -30.04 -6.70
N THR A 147 -9.76 -29.04 -6.94
CA THR A 147 -10.16 -27.63 -6.88
C THR A 147 -10.56 -27.22 -8.30
N PRO A 148 -11.82 -26.82 -8.54
CA PRO A 148 -12.28 -26.47 -9.89
C PRO A 148 -11.44 -25.32 -10.46
N ALA A 149 -11.27 -25.33 -11.78
CA ALA A 149 -10.63 -24.24 -12.50
C ALA A 149 -11.36 -22.93 -12.18
N HIS A 150 -10.61 -21.93 -11.74
CA HIS A 150 -11.18 -20.66 -11.35
C HIS A 150 -10.17 -19.55 -11.55
N TRP A 151 -10.67 -18.32 -11.65
CA TRP A 151 -9.83 -17.15 -11.61
C TRP A 151 -9.23 -16.99 -10.20
N ALA A 152 -7.91 -16.90 -10.13
CA ALA A 152 -7.22 -16.47 -8.93
C ALA A 152 -6.58 -15.11 -9.21
N CYS A 153 -7.06 -14.08 -8.55
CA CYS A 153 -6.33 -12.83 -8.52
C CYS A 153 -4.97 -13.00 -7.85
N ASP A 154 -4.04 -12.10 -8.16
CA ASP A 154 -2.71 -12.12 -7.52
C ASP A 154 -2.89 -12.04 -5.99
N LYS A 155 -1.90 -12.52 -5.24
CA LYS A 155 -1.92 -12.47 -3.76
C LYS A 155 -2.21 -11.06 -3.23
N ASP A 156 -1.86 -10.05 -4.02
CA ASP A 156 -2.02 -8.64 -3.70
C ASP A 156 -3.38 -8.05 -4.15
N SER A 157 -4.23 -8.79 -4.87
CA SER A 157 -5.42 -8.23 -5.50
C SER A 157 -6.74 -8.98 -5.38
N LYS A 158 -6.74 -10.30 -5.08
CA LYS A 158 -7.98 -11.09 -4.95
C LYS A 158 -8.91 -10.58 -3.87
N GLU A 159 -8.30 -10.22 -2.75
CA GLU A 159 -9.04 -9.67 -1.63
C GLU A 159 -9.65 -8.32 -2.00
N LEU A 160 -9.02 -7.51 -2.86
CA LEU A 160 -9.51 -6.16 -3.13
C LEU A 160 -10.79 -6.18 -3.97
N LEU A 161 -10.87 -7.01 -5.01
CA LEU A 161 -12.02 -7.06 -5.90
C LEU A 161 -13.25 -7.71 -5.25
N ASP A 162 -13.05 -8.81 -4.52
CA ASP A 162 -14.15 -9.49 -3.83
C ASP A 162 -14.74 -8.64 -2.70
N LEU A 163 -13.88 -7.85 -2.05
CA LEU A 163 -14.24 -6.97 -0.94
C LEU A 163 -14.56 -5.54 -1.39
N ALA A 164 -14.41 -5.20 -2.67
CA ALA A 164 -14.72 -3.88 -3.19
C ALA A 164 -16.22 -3.57 -3.05
N VAL A 165 -16.51 -2.35 -2.65
CA VAL A 165 -17.85 -1.78 -2.55
C VAL A 165 -18.10 -0.96 -3.80
N PHE A 166 -18.77 -1.57 -4.77
CA PHE A 166 -19.02 -0.97 -6.08
C PHE A 166 -20.14 0.08 -6.01
N PRO A 167 -20.11 1.08 -6.92
CA PRO A 167 -21.20 2.04 -7.05
C PRO A 167 -22.52 1.35 -7.36
N GLY A 168 -23.60 1.77 -6.70
CA GLY A 168 -24.94 1.20 -6.83
C GLY A 168 -25.11 -0.14 -6.12
N SER A 169 -24.08 -0.69 -5.47
CA SER A 169 -24.18 -2.00 -4.82
C SER A 169 -24.98 -1.93 -3.51
N PRO A 170 -25.61 -3.04 -3.08
CA PRO A 170 -26.26 -3.13 -1.77
C PRO A 170 -25.31 -2.78 -0.63
N GLU A 171 -24.02 -3.10 -0.77
CA GLU A 171 -22.99 -2.76 0.21
C GLU A 171 -22.74 -1.26 0.29
N GLU A 172 -22.68 -0.54 -0.84
CA GLU A 172 -22.55 0.92 -0.84
C GLU A 172 -23.74 1.57 -0.16
N ARG A 173 -24.96 1.17 -0.56
CA ARG A 173 -26.19 1.69 0.07
C ARG A 173 -26.22 1.39 1.57
N SER A 174 -25.78 0.20 1.99
CA SER A 174 -25.67 -0.15 3.39
C SER A 174 -24.73 0.79 4.15
N LEU A 175 -23.60 1.17 3.54
CA LEU A 175 -22.68 2.15 4.15
C LEU A 175 -23.30 3.54 4.25
N VAL A 176 -23.98 4.01 3.18
CA VAL A 176 -24.66 5.32 3.16
C VAL A 176 -25.81 5.35 4.18
N ASN A 177 -26.55 4.26 4.32
CA ASN A 177 -27.67 4.15 5.26
C ASN A 177 -27.22 3.97 6.72
N LYS A 178 -25.97 3.58 6.99
CA LYS A 178 -25.47 3.24 8.33
C LYS A 178 -25.61 4.37 9.36
N PRO A 179 -25.29 5.65 9.07
CA PRO A 179 -25.48 6.74 10.02
C PRO A 179 -26.95 6.98 10.35
N ALA A 180 -27.81 7.02 9.33
CA ALA A 180 -29.25 7.19 9.49
C ALA A 180 -29.87 6.02 10.28
N GLY A 181 -29.48 4.78 9.98
CA GLY A 181 -29.94 3.59 10.68
C GLY A 181 -29.52 3.55 12.16
N LYS A 182 -28.28 3.95 12.47
CA LYS A 182 -27.82 4.09 13.87
C LYS A 182 -28.60 5.16 14.63
N LEU A 183 -28.81 6.32 14.00
CA LEU A 183 -29.61 7.40 14.58
C LEU A 183 -31.04 6.93 14.85
N MET A 184 -31.70 6.34 13.85
CA MET A 184 -33.05 5.79 13.96
C MET A 184 -33.15 4.76 15.10
N THR A 185 -32.20 3.82 15.19
CA THR A 185 -32.18 2.83 16.28
C THR A 185 -31.98 3.48 17.65
N SER A 186 -31.16 4.54 17.73
CA SER A 186 -30.97 5.28 18.98
C SER A 186 -32.25 6.03 19.41
N LEU A 187 -32.97 6.64 18.46
CA LEU A 187 -34.22 7.35 18.71
C LEU A 187 -35.35 6.39 19.11
N ILE A 188 -35.47 5.23 18.44
CA ILE A 188 -36.43 4.18 18.80
C ILE A 188 -36.17 3.68 20.23
N LYS A 189 -34.90 3.47 20.60
CA LYS A 189 -34.53 3.08 21.96
C LYS A 189 -34.84 4.16 22.99
N GLU A 190 -34.64 5.43 22.62
CA GLU A 190 -35.00 6.58 23.47
C GLU A 190 -36.50 6.63 23.70
N ARG A 191 -37.31 6.59 22.63
CA ARG A 191 -38.77 6.51 22.67
C ARG A 191 -39.30 5.34 23.49
N ALA A 192 -38.70 4.15 23.33
CA ALA A 192 -39.09 2.96 24.09
C ALA A 192 -38.70 3.05 25.58
N ARG A 193 -37.75 3.91 25.95
CA ARG A 193 -37.45 4.20 27.37
C ARG A 193 -38.45 5.20 27.91
N THR A 194 -38.72 6.29 27.19
CA THR A 194 -39.68 7.31 27.64
C THR A 194 -41.08 6.75 27.87
N LEU A 195 -41.54 5.84 27.01
CA LEU A 195 -42.81 5.15 27.21
C LEU A 195 -42.82 4.28 28.46
N ARG A 196 -41.76 3.49 28.68
CA ARG A 196 -41.62 2.65 29.88
C ARG A 196 -41.51 3.46 31.17
N ASP A 197 -40.91 4.64 31.12
CA ASP A 197 -40.79 5.52 32.28
C ASP A 197 -42.13 6.25 32.56
N ALA A 198 -42.99 6.42 31.55
CA ALA A 198 -44.32 7.01 31.68
C ALA A 198 -45.40 6.03 32.18
N GLU A 199 -45.28 4.73 31.87
CA GLU A 199 -46.19 3.67 32.31
C GLU A 199 -46.39 3.57 33.84
N PRO A 200 -45.35 3.60 34.70
CA PRO A 200 -45.52 3.55 36.15
C PRO A 200 -46.11 4.85 36.73
N ALA A 201 -45.88 6.01 36.09
CA ALA A 201 -46.47 7.28 36.51
C ALA A 201 -47.99 7.33 36.24
N ALA A 202 -48.44 6.70 35.15
CA ALA A 202 -49.86 6.56 34.84
C ALA A 202 -50.58 5.57 35.78
N ALA A 203 -49.88 4.56 36.30
CA ALA A 203 -50.46 3.55 37.20
C ALA A 203 -50.71 4.07 38.63
N GLU A 204 -50.03 5.13 39.08
CA GLU A 204 -50.29 5.79 40.37
C GLU A 204 -51.44 6.82 40.31
N THR A 205 -52.02 7.06 39.12
CA THR A 205 -53.16 7.97 38.92
C THR A 205 -54.43 7.15 38.66
N GLU A 206 -55.12 6.74 39.72
CA GLU A 206 -56.34 5.92 39.63
C GLU A 206 -57.57 6.65 39.06
N GLU A 207 -58.39 5.85 38.37
CA GLU A 207 -59.86 5.95 38.17
C GLU A 207 -60.45 7.24 37.57
N GLY A 208 -60.75 7.21 36.26
CA GLY A 208 -61.91 7.96 35.74
C GLY A 208 -61.81 8.50 34.31
N SER A 209 -60.63 8.73 33.76
CA SER A 209 -60.50 9.23 32.39
C SER A 209 -59.19 8.77 31.78
N ALA A 210 -59.26 8.04 30.66
CA ALA A 210 -58.08 7.60 29.91
C ALA A 210 -57.18 8.80 29.60
N PRO A 211 -55.97 8.91 30.21
CA PRO A 211 -55.08 9.99 29.88
C PRO A 211 -54.35 9.59 28.60
N GLU A 212 -54.66 10.27 27.50
CA GLU A 212 -53.61 10.51 26.52
C GLU A 212 -52.49 11.21 27.31
N ALA A 213 -51.34 10.57 27.47
CA ALA A 213 -50.18 11.15 28.13
C ALA A 213 -49.18 11.65 27.06
N PRO A 214 -49.42 12.83 26.44
CA PRO A 214 -48.56 13.36 25.38
C PRO A 214 -47.26 13.98 25.92
N ASP A 215 -47.17 14.26 27.23
CA ASP A 215 -46.10 15.11 27.78
C ASP A 215 -44.93 14.33 28.40
N ALA A 216 -44.80 13.03 28.12
CA ALA A 216 -43.64 12.27 28.55
C ALA A 216 -42.38 12.80 27.85
N VAL A 217 -41.48 13.41 28.63
CA VAL A 217 -40.23 14.01 28.15
C VAL A 217 -39.08 13.03 28.35
N SER A 218 -38.24 12.87 27.33
CA SER A 218 -37.02 12.06 27.43
C SER A 218 -35.99 12.67 28.37
N ALA A 219 -35.04 11.85 28.83
CA ALA A 219 -33.89 12.33 29.60
C ALA A 219 -33.05 13.42 28.88
N LYS A 220 -33.24 13.60 27.56
CA LYS A 220 -32.63 14.67 26.76
C LYS A 220 -33.57 15.85 26.48
N GLY A 221 -34.73 15.91 27.14
CA GLY A 221 -35.67 17.01 27.00
C GLY A 221 -36.59 16.93 25.77
N ARG A 222 -36.72 15.76 25.13
CA ARG A 222 -37.51 15.60 23.89
C ARG A 222 -38.86 14.98 24.14
N THR A 223 -39.91 15.47 23.50
CA THR A 223 -41.26 14.87 23.58
C THR A 223 -41.39 13.63 22.68
N ILE A 224 -42.41 12.80 22.91
CA ILE A 224 -42.68 11.63 22.06
C ILE A 224 -42.97 12.06 20.61
N ALA A 225 -43.72 13.15 20.41
CA ALA A 225 -44.04 13.67 19.09
C ALA A 225 -42.78 14.14 18.33
N GLU A 226 -41.84 14.78 19.03
CA GLU A 226 -40.54 15.16 18.45
C GLU A 226 -39.71 13.93 18.08
N LEU A 227 -39.69 12.89 18.94
CA LEU A 227 -39.00 11.63 18.64
C LEU A 227 -39.59 10.95 17.41
N ASP A 228 -40.92 10.92 17.27
CA ASP A 228 -41.61 10.32 16.11
C ASP A 228 -41.33 11.10 14.82
N SER A 229 -41.31 12.43 14.88
CA SER A 229 -40.89 13.29 13.77
C SER A 229 -39.44 13.00 13.33
N LEU A 230 -38.51 12.93 14.27
CA LEU A 230 -37.10 12.62 13.99
C LEU A 230 -36.89 11.20 13.46
N ILE A 231 -37.67 10.22 13.93
CA ILE A 231 -37.66 8.85 13.41
C ILE A 231 -38.16 8.84 11.97
N ALA A 232 -39.25 9.55 11.65
CA ALA A 232 -39.78 9.66 10.30
C ALA A 232 -38.77 10.33 9.35
N GLU A 233 -38.13 11.41 9.79
CA GLU A 233 -37.06 12.09 9.05
C GLU A 233 -35.86 11.17 8.81
N ALA A 234 -35.39 10.46 9.84
CA ALA A 234 -34.30 9.50 9.72
C ALA A 234 -34.64 8.33 8.78
N LYS A 235 -35.90 7.86 8.80
CA LYS A 235 -36.40 6.81 7.91
C LYS A 235 -36.49 7.28 6.47
N ALA A 236 -36.93 8.52 6.23
CA ALA A 236 -36.98 9.11 4.89
C ALA A 236 -35.60 9.28 4.24
N ARG A 237 -34.54 9.41 5.06
CA ARG A 237 -33.14 9.45 4.59
C ARG A 237 -32.56 8.08 4.19
N ILE A 238 -33.22 6.98 4.58
CA ILE A 238 -32.73 5.62 4.26
C ILE A 238 -33.09 5.30 2.81
N LEU A 239 -32.08 5.02 1.99
CA LEU A 239 -32.26 4.60 0.62
C LEU A 239 -32.94 3.21 0.57
N PRO A 240 -33.85 2.97 -0.39
CA PRO A 240 -34.50 1.68 -0.56
C PRO A 240 -33.48 0.57 -0.90
N PRO A 241 -33.82 -0.71 -0.65
CA PRO A 241 -32.98 -1.84 -1.05
C PRO A 241 -32.73 -1.82 -2.57
N VAL A 242 -31.61 -2.40 -2.99
CA VAL A 242 -31.32 -2.59 -4.42
C VAL A 242 -31.85 -3.95 -4.83
N GLU A 243 -32.79 -3.99 -5.77
CA GLU A 243 -33.41 -5.24 -6.22
C GLU A 243 -32.65 -5.86 -7.41
N ASP A 244 -32.05 -5.05 -8.29
CA ASP A 244 -31.46 -5.50 -9.56
C ASP A 244 -29.94 -5.33 -9.69
N TYR A 245 -29.20 -5.28 -8.57
CA TYR A 245 -27.75 -5.13 -8.65
C TYR A 245 -27.07 -6.42 -9.10
N THR A 246 -26.45 -6.38 -10.28
CA THR A 246 -25.56 -7.43 -10.76
C THR A 246 -24.11 -6.99 -10.59
N ARG A 247 -23.36 -7.75 -9.79
CA ARG A 247 -21.91 -7.52 -9.64
C ARG A 247 -21.22 -7.84 -10.98
N PRO A 248 -20.24 -7.03 -11.43
CA PRO A 248 -19.45 -7.36 -12.61
C PRO A 248 -18.84 -8.76 -12.49
N SER A 249 -18.97 -9.57 -13.55
CA SER A 249 -18.38 -10.91 -13.57
C SER A 249 -16.84 -10.82 -13.68
N PRO A 250 -16.09 -11.68 -12.97
CA PRO A 250 -14.67 -11.83 -13.23
C PRO A 250 -14.45 -12.27 -14.68
N PRO A 251 -13.34 -11.88 -15.33
CA PRO A 251 -12.24 -11.08 -14.81
C PRO A 251 -12.28 -9.62 -15.30
N TYR A 252 -13.38 -8.88 -15.11
CA TYR A 252 -13.44 -7.52 -15.65
C TYR A 252 -13.90 -6.47 -14.63
N THR A 253 -12.99 -5.58 -14.27
CA THR A 253 -13.35 -4.21 -13.87
C THR A 253 -12.95 -3.30 -15.04
N SER A 254 -13.93 -2.91 -15.85
CA SER A 254 -13.81 -1.75 -16.73
C SER A 254 -14.77 -0.71 -16.15
N PRO A 255 -14.26 0.39 -15.54
CA PRO A 255 -12.85 0.77 -15.39
C PRO A 255 -12.10 -0.07 -14.34
N PRO A 256 -10.74 -0.09 -14.35
CA PRO A 256 -9.94 -0.90 -13.43
C PRO A 256 -10.11 -0.43 -11.97
N LEU A 257 -10.08 -1.41 -11.05
CA LEU A 257 -10.20 -1.20 -9.61
C LEU A 257 -8.93 -0.59 -9.01
N VAL A 258 -7.77 -1.11 -9.34
CA VAL A 258 -6.45 -0.69 -8.84
C VAL A 258 -5.78 0.16 -9.91
N VAL A 259 -5.43 1.40 -9.56
CA VAL A 259 -4.79 2.35 -10.48
C VAL A 259 -3.46 2.86 -9.93
N PRO A 260 -2.48 3.17 -10.80
CA PRO A 260 -1.19 3.74 -10.38
C PRO A 260 -1.35 5.24 -10.11
N LEU A 261 -1.51 5.64 -8.84
CA LEU A 261 -1.64 7.06 -8.49
C LEU A 261 -0.34 7.83 -8.80
N LEU A 262 0.78 7.27 -8.37
CA LEU A 262 2.12 7.85 -8.51
C LEU A 262 3.09 6.73 -8.89
N THR A 263 3.96 7.01 -9.85
CA THR A 263 5.02 6.10 -10.30
C THR A 263 6.35 6.84 -10.33
N ILE A 264 7.40 6.15 -9.90
CA ILE A 264 8.76 6.66 -9.85
C ILE A 264 9.68 5.66 -10.53
N THR A 265 10.23 6.04 -11.67
CA THR A 265 11.20 5.22 -12.40
C THR A 265 12.62 5.59 -11.97
N LEU A 266 13.39 4.57 -11.62
CA LEU A 266 14.79 4.63 -11.19
C LEU A 266 15.63 3.79 -12.15
N PRO A 267 16.91 4.12 -12.37
CA PRO A 267 17.73 3.47 -13.39
C PRO A 267 18.07 2.02 -13.07
N THR A 268 18.03 1.61 -11.80
CA THR A 268 18.43 0.26 -11.40
C THR A 268 17.48 -0.34 -10.36
N ARG A 269 17.38 -1.67 -10.35
CA ARG A 269 16.56 -2.43 -9.41
C ARG A 269 16.97 -2.23 -7.95
N PRO A 270 18.27 -2.21 -7.57
CA PRO A 270 18.67 -1.97 -6.18
C PRO A 270 18.16 -0.63 -5.65
N LEU A 271 18.16 0.42 -6.48
CA LEU A 271 17.61 1.73 -6.12
C LEU A 271 16.09 1.64 -5.92
N ALA A 272 15.36 1.07 -6.89
CA ALA A 272 13.90 0.92 -6.80
C ALA A 272 13.46 0.07 -5.61
N ALA A 273 14.12 -1.06 -5.38
CA ALA A 273 13.84 -1.92 -4.25
C ALA A 273 14.12 -1.23 -2.90
N THR A 274 15.12 -0.35 -2.86
CA THR A 274 15.45 0.43 -1.65
C THR A 274 14.40 1.50 -1.39
N LEU A 275 14.02 2.28 -2.42
CA LEU A 275 12.95 3.27 -2.33
C LEU A 275 11.63 2.63 -1.89
N ALA A 276 11.19 1.56 -2.56
CA ALA A 276 9.95 0.85 -2.23
C ALA A 276 9.93 0.33 -0.79
N ARG A 277 11.07 -0.20 -0.32
CA ARG A 277 11.20 -0.69 1.06
C ARG A 277 11.12 0.42 2.09
N LEU A 278 11.88 1.50 1.89
CA LEU A 278 11.97 2.62 2.83
C LEU A 278 10.71 3.50 2.86
N SER A 279 9.86 3.36 1.84
CA SER A 279 8.59 4.07 1.71
C SER A 279 7.41 3.39 2.41
N ASN A 280 7.57 2.17 2.93
CA ASN A 280 6.47 1.41 3.56
C ASN A 280 6.17 1.85 5.02
N GLY A 281 6.97 2.73 5.60
CA GLY A 281 6.77 3.25 6.95
C GLY A 281 7.57 4.52 7.19
N HIS A 282 7.48 5.05 8.41
CA HIS A 282 8.27 6.21 8.84
C HIS A 282 9.77 5.91 8.82
N SER A 283 10.62 6.95 8.90
CA SER A 283 12.08 6.83 8.84
C SER A 283 12.67 5.80 9.81
N ARG A 284 12.04 5.64 10.98
CA ARG A 284 12.46 4.69 12.03
C ARG A 284 11.81 3.31 11.94
N GLY A 285 11.06 3.03 10.89
CA GLY A 285 10.39 1.74 10.65
C GLY A 285 9.04 1.58 11.34
N LEU A 286 8.51 2.63 11.99
CA LEU A 286 7.15 2.61 12.52
C LEU A 286 6.15 2.55 11.35
N PRO A 287 5.22 1.57 11.32
CA PRO A 287 4.19 1.53 10.30
C PRO A 287 3.29 2.77 10.36
N PHE A 288 2.88 3.30 9.21
CA PHE A 288 2.04 4.51 9.15
C PHE A 288 0.73 4.38 9.93
N ILE A 289 0.09 3.21 9.89
CA ILE A 289 -1.16 2.99 10.63
C ILE A 289 -0.97 3.14 12.14
N ALA A 290 0.20 2.76 12.66
CA ALA A 290 0.49 2.80 14.09
C ALA A 290 0.65 4.24 14.61
N SER A 291 1.03 5.20 13.75
CA SER A 291 1.14 6.62 14.13
C SER A 291 -0.19 7.38 14.11
N ILE A 292 -1.27 6.78 13.59
CA ILE A 292 -2.59 7.42 13.54
C ILE A 292 -3.33 7.15 14.86
N PRO A 293 -3.95 8.16 15.51
CA PRO A 293 -4.78 7.95 16.70
C PRO A 293 -5.97 7.01 16.46
N ASP A 294 -6.38 6.25 17.47
CA ASP A 294 -7.47 5.26 17.33
C ASP A 294 -8.82 5.88 16.98
N LEU A 295 -9.10 7.12 17.39
CA LEU A 295 -10.31 7.84 17.01
C LEU A 295 -10.35 8.07 15.49
N ASP A 296 -9.23 8.49 14.91
CA ASP A 296 -9.11 8.76 13.48
C ASP A 296 -9.11 7.47 12.65
N ARG A 297 -8.67 6.34 13.23
CA ARG A 297 -8.75 5.02 12.59
C ARG A 297 -10.20 4.54 12.42
N LYS A 298 -11.18 5.15 13.10
CA LYS A 298 -12.60 4.79 12.97
C LYS A 298 -13.24 5.36 11.70
N ASP A 299 -12.68 6.42 11.13
CA ASP A 299 -13.21 7.02 9.91
C ASP A 299 -12.42 6.53 8.68
N GLY A 300 -13.06 5.69 7.87
CA GLY A 300 -12.42 5.04 6.71
C GLY A 300 -11.83 6.03 5.70
N PRO A 301 -12.62 6.99 5.17
CA PRO A 301 -12.15 8.03 4.27
C PRO A 301 -10.99 8.87 4.82
N ALA A 302 -11.10 9.38 6.05
CA ALA A 302 -10.02 10.17 6.66
C ALA A 302 -8.74 9.34 6.85
N LEU A 303 -8.88 8.09 7.33
CA LEU A 303 -7.78 7.16 7.47
C LEU A 303 -7.06 6.91 6.13
N PHE A 304 -7.81 6.69 5.05
CA PHE A 304 -7.26 6.51 3.71
C PHE A 304 -6.46 7.74 3.26
N ARG A 305 -7.06 8.94 3.31
CA ARG A 305 -6.39 10.18 2.88
C ARG A 305 -5.08 10.40 3.64
N ARG A 306 -5.07 10.13 4.94
CA ARG A 306 -3.88 10.29 5.78
C ARG A 306 -2.80 9.26 5.47
N LEU A 307 -3.16 7.99 5.27
CA LEU A 307 -2.23 6.95 4.86
C LEU A 307 -1.62 7.26 3.49
N LEU A 308 -2.44 7.72 2.56
CA LEU A 308 -1.99 8.11 1.22
C LEU A 308 -0.99 9.27 1.30
N ARG A 309 -1.30 10.32 2.07
CA ARG A 309 -0.43 11.49 2.26
C ARG A 309 0.90 11.10 2.90
N MET A 310 0.87 10.30 3.98
CA MET A 310 2.09 9.84 4.65
C MET A 310 2.96 9.00 3.71
N ARG A 311 2.37 8.12 2.88
CA ARG A 311 3.11 7.35 1.89
C ARG A 311 3.70 8.24 0.81
N ALA A 312 2.91 9.12 0.19
CA ALA A 312 3.39 10.02 -0.86
C ALA A 312 4.54 10.90 -0.36
N ASN A 313 4.37 11.54 0.80
CA ASN A 313 5.41 12.37 1.41
C ASN A 313 6.67 11.57 1.74
N ARG A 314 6.52 10.33 2.23
CA ARG A 314 7.68 9.48 2.52
C ARG A 314 8.42 9.08 1.25
N ILE A 315 7.70 8.73 0.19
CA ILE A 315 8.29 8.42 -1.12
C ILE A 315 9.08 9.64 -1.61
N GLN A 316 8.48 10.83 -1.56
CA GLN A 316 9.14 12.09 -1.95
C GLN A 316 10.42 12.33 -1.16
N GLN A 317 10.35 12.23 0.17
CA GLN A 317 11.50 12.43 1.06
C GLN A 317 12.65 11.46 0.73
N VAL A 318 12.34 10.15 0.63
CA VAL A 318 13.37 9.13 0.35
C VAL A 318 13.93 9.30 -1.06
N ALA A 319 13.09 9.66 -2.04
CA ALA A 319 13.55 9.95 -3.39
C ALA A 319 14.50 11.17 -3.41
N GLY A 320 14.20 12.25 -2.69
CA GLY A 320 15.08 13.41 -2.60
C GLY A 320 16.40 13.14 -1.87
N GLU A 321 16.37 12.36 -0.79
CA GLU A 321 17.59 11.87 -0.13
C GLU A 321 18.42 11.00 -1.09
N LEU A 322 17.76 10.17 -1.89
CA LEU A 322 18.41 9.32 -2.88
C LEU A 322 19.09 10.15 -3.98
N VAL A 323 18.38 11.13 -4.56
CA VAL A 323 18.92 12.02 -5.60
C VAL A 323 20.13 12.78 -5.09
N ARG A 324 20.04 13.42 -3.92
CA ARG A 324 21.19 14.11 -3.30
C ARG A 324 22.37 13.16 -3.10
N LYS A 325 22.12 11.92 -2.66
CA LYS A 325 23.20 10.93 -2.52
C LYS A 325 23.77 10.49 -3.88
N LEU A 326 22.98 10.40 -4.93
CA LEU A 326 23.45 10.08 -6.28
C LEU A 326 24.31 11.20 -6.88
N GLU A 327 23.96 12.46 -6.60
CA GLU A 327 24.74 13.65 -6.95
C GLU A 327 26.05 13.80 -6.15
N GLY A 328 26.24 12.97 -5.12
CA GLY A 328 27.47 12.92 -4.33
C GLY A 328 27.43 13.65 -2.99
N TYR A 329 26.27 14.21 -2.58
CA TYR A 329 26.15 14.88 -1.28
C TYR A 329 26.48 13.93 -0.12
N GLY A 330 27.41 14.37 0.74
CA GLY A 330 27.87 13.58 1.88
C GLY A 330 28.52 12.24 1.49
N GLY A 331 29.36 12.24 0.45
CA GLY A 331 30.16 11.08 0.02
C GLY A 331 29.48 10.11 -0.96
N GLY A 332 28.24 10.40 -1.33
CA GLY A 332 27.42 9.61 -2.25
C GLY A 332 27.02 8.21 -1.76
N LEU A 333 26.52 7.37 -2.67
CA LEU A 333 26.16 5.98 -2.38
C LEU A 333 27.37 5.05 -2.61
N MET A 334 27.91 4.51 -1.52
CA MET A 334 28.96 3.48 -1.59
C MET A 334 28.36 2.13 -1.98
N GLY A 335 29.08 1.37 -2.79
CA GLY A 335 28.71 0.06 -3.31
C GLY A 335 27.71 0.11 -4.47
N LEU A 336 27.23 1.31 -4.86
CA LEU A 336 26.30 1.48 -5.97
C LEU A 336 26.92 1.00 -7.28
N ARG A 337 26.13 0.25 -8.05
CA ARG A 337 26.45 -0.21 -9.40
C ARG A 337 25.42 0.32 -10.38
N MET A 338 25.89 0.77 -11.54
CA MET A 338 25.07 1.21 -12.67
C MET A 338 25.05 0.17 -13.79
N SER A 339 26.04 -0.73 -13.83
CA SER A 339 26.12 -1.86 -14.75
C SER A 339 26.50 -3.18 -14.06
N PRO A 340 26.25 -4.35 -14.68
CA PRO A 340 26.75 -5.64 -14.19
C PRO A 340 28.28 -5.71 -14.05
N GLU A 341 28.99 -4.99 -14.91
CA GLU A 341 30.45 -4.91 -14.99
C GLU A 341 31.02 -4.11 -13.82
N ASP A 342 30.32 -3.06 -13.38
CA ASP A 342 30.78 -2.14 -12.34
C ASP A 342 31.14 -2.89 -11.06
N ARG A 343 32.33 -2.62 -10.51
CA ARG A 343 32.74 -3.22 -9.22
C ARG A 343 31.95 -2.68 -8.03
N GLY A 344 31.25 -1.56 -8.25
CA GLY A 344 30.55 -0.77 -7.24
C GLY A 344 31.39 0.43 -6.84
N ARG A 345 30.76 1.50 -6.36
CA ARG A 345 31.46 2.73 -6.00
C ARG A 345 32.15 2.66 -4.64
N GLY A 346 33.37 3.17 -4.51
CA GLY A 346 34.03 3.33 -3.21
C GLY A 346 35.21 2.38 -2.97
N ILE A 347 35.42 1.99 -1.70
CA ILE A 347 36.63 1.27 -1.27
C ILE A 347 36.64 -0.14 -1.90
N GLU A 348 37.73 -0.49 -2.60
CA GLU A 348 37.89 -1.69 -3.45
C GLU A 348 37.02 -1.72 -4.73
N GLY A 349 36.26 -0.64 -4.97
CA GLY A 349 35.45 -0.40 -6.14
C GLY A 349 36.10 0.55 -7.15
N GLU A 350 35.29 1.20 -7.97
CA GLU A 350 35.71 2.18 -8.99
C GLU A 350 34.96 3.52 -8.78
N GLY A 351 35.41 4.62 -9.40
CA GLY A 351 34.63 5.86 -9.50
C GLY A 351 34.31 6.61 -8.19
N LEU A 352 35.11 6.45 -7.12
CA LEU A 352 34.87 7.20 -5.86
C LEU A 352 35.09 8.71 -6.04
N GLY A 353 36.13 9.09 -6.80
CA GLY A 353 36.45 10.49 -7.10
C GLY A 353 35.73 11.05 -8.33
N GLU A 354 34.99 10.23 -9.06
CA GLU A 354 34.29 10.62 -10.28
C GLU A 354 32.85 11.03 -9.97
N VAL A 355 32.37 12.06 -10.68
CA VAL A 355 30.97 12.47 -10.64
C VAL A 355 30.18 11.49 -11.48
N ILE A 356 29.13 10.90 -10.90
CA ILE A 356 28.28 9.98 -11.66
C ILE A 356 27.38 10.81 -12.56
N VAL A 357 27.44 10.54 -13.86
CA VAL A 357 26.56 11.21 -14.83
C VAL A 357 25.17 10.58 -14.73
N ALA A 358 24.16 11.42 -14.55
CA ALA A 358 22.78 10.97 -14.53
C ALA A 358 22.40 10.37 -15.89
N PRO A 359 21.56 9.31 -15.93
CA PRO A 359 20.95 8.84 -17.16
C PRO A 359 20.19 9.96 -17.88
N GLN A 360 19.90 9.78 -19.17
CA GLN A 360 19.12 10.76 -19.95
C GLN A 360 17.77 11.11 -19.28
N ARG A 361 17.13 10.13 -18.64
CA ARG A 361 15.87 10.27 -17.89
C ARG A 361 16.03 10.82 -16.47
N GLY A 362 17.24 11.22 -16.09
CA GLY A 362 17.57 11.67 -14.74
C GLY A 362 17.73 10.52 -13.76
N TRP A 363 18.00 10.87 -12.50
CA TRP A 363 18.10 9.88 -11.42
C TRP A 363 16.74 9.32 -11.01
N VAL A 364 15.72 10.18 -11.05
CA VAL A 364 14.36 9.91 -10.64
C VAL A 364 13.44 10.52 -11.69
N GLU A 365 12.59 9.70 -12.29
CA GLU A 365 11.49 10.19 -13.11
C GLU A 365 10.16 9.97 -12.40
N VAL A 366 9.36 11.02 -12.26
CA VAL A 366 8.09 11.03 -11.57
C VAL A 366 6.95 11.12 -12.58
N SER A 367 5.99 10.22 -12.48
CA SER A 367 4.81 10.22 -13.33
C SER A 367 3.56 9.95 -12.51
N TRP A 368 2.60 10.84 -12.65
CA TRP A 368 1.31 10.80 -11.95
C TRP A 368 0.23 10.17 -12.81
N LEU A 369 -0.84 9.72 -12.17
CA LEU A 369 -2.09 9.39 -12.84
C LEU A 369 -2.62 10.59 -13.64
N GLU A 370 -3.27 10.29 -14.76
CA GLU A 370 -3.96 11.23 -15.63
C GLU A 370 -5.01 12.05 -14.88
N ASP A 371 -5.15 13.31 -15.26
CA ASP A 371 -5.91 14.30 -14.49
C ASP A 371 -7.42 14.07 -14.59
N GLU A 372 -7.90 13.46 -15.67
CA GLU A 372 -9.31 13.09 -15.87
C GLU A 372 -9.73 11.80 -15.14
N SER A 373 -8.81 11.08 -14.48
CA SER A 373 -9.17 9.84 -13.80
C SER A 373 -10.14 10.08 -12.65
N ALA A 374 -11.26 9.35 -12.65
CA ALA A 374 -12.23 9.38 -11.54
C ALA A 374 -11.63 8.90 -10.19
N CYS A 375 -10.45 8.28 -10.18
CA CYS A 375 -9.78 7.91 -8.93
C CYS A 375 -9.44 9.14 -8.06
N TRP A 376 -9.27 10.31 -8.67
CA TRP A 376 -9.03 11.57 -7.97
C TRP A 376 -10.22 12.03 -7.12
N GLU A 377 -11.42 11.51 -7.34
CA GLU A 377 -12.60 11.90 -6.55
C GLU A 377 -12.35 11.64 -5.05
N GLY A 378 -12.43 12.69 -4.24
CA GLY A 378 -12.17 12.61 -2.79
C GLY A 378 -10.68 12.56 -2.39
N ILE A 379 -9.77 12.76 -3.34
CA ILE A 379 -8.33 13.00 -3.15
C ILE A 379 -8.04 14.45 -3.57
N ALA A 380 -7.28 15.19 -2.76
CA ALA A 380 -6.90 16.57 -3.07
C ALA A 380 -5.78 16.61 -4.14
N ARG A 381 -6.11 16.29 -5.40
CA ARG A 381 -5.15 16.14 -6.52
C ARG A 381 -4.13 17.28 -6.55
N ASP A 382 -4.61 18.51 -6.56
CA ASP A 382 -3.75 19.69 -6.73
C ASP A 382 -2.75 19.83 -5.57
N GLU A 383 -3.12 19.50 -4.33
CA GLU A 383 -2.19 19.48 -3.20
C GLU A 383 -1.08 18.42 -3.37
N TYR A 384 -1.41 17.26 -3.92
CA TYR A 384 -0.42 16.20 -4.16
C TYR A 384 0.52 16.54 -5.30
N VAL A 385 -0.01 17.06 -6.40
CA VAL A 385 0.80 17.44 -7.57
C VAL A 385 1.67 18.63 -7.20
N HIS A 386 1.10 19.71 -6.64
CA HIS A 386 1.88 20.89 -6.23
C HIS A 386 2.88 20.60 -5.14
N GLY A 387 2.58 19.68 -4.22
CA GLY A 387 3.54 19.25 -3.21
C GLY A 387 4.84 18.67 -3.79
N TRP A 388 4.84 18.29 -5.07
CA TRP A 388 5.99 17.74 -5.77
C TRP A 388 6.65 18.72 -6.74
N ASP A 389 6.05 19.88 -7.04
CA ASP A 389 6.62 20.86 -7.98
C ASP A 389 8.02 21.34 -7.56
N ASP A 390 8.27 21.43 -6.25
CA ASP A 390 9.56 21.82 -5.66
C ASP A 390 10.57 20.66 -5.56
N PHE A 391 10.29 19.50 -6.17
CA PHE A 391 11.18 18.34 -6.08
C PHE A 391 12.44 18.50 -6.96
N GLU A 392 13.46 19.15 -6.40
CA GLU A 392 14.77 19.32 -7.03
C GLU A 392 15.40 17.98 -7.47
N GLY A 393 15.85 17.94 -8.73
CA GLY A 393 16.58 16.80 -9.31
C GLY A 393 15.69 15.64 -9.80
N ALA A 394 14.37 15.73 -9.64
CA ALA A 394 13.42 14.84 -10.29
C ALA A 394 13.03 15.36 -11.68
N LYS A 395 12.92 14.46 -12.66
CA LYS A 395 12.31 14.77 -13.96
C LYS A 395 10.86 14.34 -13.95
N PHE A 396 9.97 15.16 -14.49
CA PHE A 396 8.57 14.78 -14.64
C PHE A 396 8.38 14.08 -15.99
N GLY A 397 7.96 12.82 -15.91
CA GLY A 397 7.56 12.02 -17.07
C GLY A 397 6.11 12.29 -17.47
N PRO A 398 5.64 11.71 -18.58
CA PRO A 398 4.26 11.85 -19.01
C PRO A 398 3.30 11.18 -18.01
N ARG A 399 2.02 11.56 -18.06
CA ARG A 399 1.00 11.00 -17.17
C ARG A 399 0.77 9.52 -17.47
N ARG A 400 0.26 8.79 -16.48
CA ARG A 400 -0.15 7.39 -16.57
C ARG A 400 -1.66 7.29 -16.63
N ARG A 401 -2.19 6.43 -17.50
CA ARG A 401 -3.61 6.07 -17.53
C ARG A 401 -3.93 5.09 -16.41
N ASP A 402 -5.23 4.86 -16.22
CA ASP A 402 -5.77 3.94 -15.22
C ASP A 402 -5.24 2.49 -15.37
N ASP A 403 -4.86 2.07 -16.58
CA ASP A 403 -4.29 0.75 -16.91
C ASP A 403 -2.75 0.72 -16.83
N ALA A 404 -2.13 1.78 -16.29
CA ALA A 404 -0.69 2.00 -16.19
C ALA A 404 0.05 2.27 -17.52
N ARG A 405 -0.68 2.40 -18.63
CA ARG A 405 -0.09 2.89 -19.89
C ARG A 405 0.31 4.35 -19.78
N TRP A 406 1.25 4.76 -20.61
CA TRP A 406 1.54 6.18 -20.79
C TRP A 406 0.37 6.88 -21.49
N ALA A 407 0.03 8.08 -21.04
CA ALA A 407 -1.01 8.89 -21.67
C ALA A 407 -0.57 9.45 -23.02
N THR A 408 0.73 9.78 -23.14
CA THR A 408 1.41 10.22 -24.35
C THR A 408 2.57 9.28 -24.67
N GLU A 409 3.07 9.30 -25.90
CA GLU A 409 4.28 8.54 -26.26
C GLU A 409 5.43 8.92 -25.33
N HIS A 410 6.09 7.88 -24.78
CA HIS A 410 7.20 8.03 -23.85
C HIS A 410 8.52 7.92 -24.62
N PRO A 411 9.43 8.90 -24.50
CA PRO A 411 10.65 8.99 -25.31
C PRO A 411 11.75 7.98 -24.95
#